data_AF-A0A814MPD5-F1
#
_entry.id   AF-A0A814MPD5-F1
#
_cell.length_a   1.000
_cell.length_b   1.000
_cell.length_c   1.000
_cell.angle_alpha   90.00
_cell.angle_beta   90.00
_cell.angle_gamma   90.00
#
_symmetry.space_group_name_H-M   'P 1'
#
loop_
_entity.id
_entity.type
_entity.pdbx_description
1 polymer ?
#
loop_
_entity_poly.entity_id
_entity_poly.type
_entity_poly.pdbx_seq_one_letter_code
_entity_poly.pdbx_strand_id
1 'polypeptide(L)'
;MMAEATVMQFPARIEWFWQTRDEPPKWYRYSDVENILIEEAFQVKQDQVILDTVQIDFVHQVQISSDNNNNPQSVPVKREVKTTRDKILREDRFIRNPIHPDMPFCHASTDSIFLVATKQQLSNMSFKNIVETAAEGIAQEGKKLGRQREAQWMTNELFKVKNGSVEEIWRCCARLYSMESFYTRN
;
A
#
# COMPACT_ATOMS: atom_id res chain seq x y z
N MET A 1 44.99 -2.64 -18.71
CA MET A 1 43.94 -3.64 -18.41
C MET A 1 42.85 -2.88 -17.66
N MET A 2 41.79 -2.45 -18.35
CA MET A 2 40.69 -1.68 -17.76
C MET A 2 39.68 -2.68 -17.20
N ALA A 3 39.39 -2.58 -15.90
CA ALA A 3 38.34 -3.40 -15.28
C ALA A 3 36.98 -2.95 -15.82
N GLU A 4 36.24 -3.85 -16.45
CA GLU A 4 34.83 -3.65 -16.77
C GLU A 4 34.05 -3.51 -15.46
N ALA A 5 33.45 -2.35 -15.25
CA ALA A 5 32.54 -2.15 -14.13
C ALA A 5 31.29 -3.01 -14.38
N THR A 6 31.13 -4.07 -13.60
CA THR A 6 29.89 -4.85 -13.57
C THR A 6 28.75 -3.93 -13.17
N VAL A 7 27.96 -3.48 -14.14
CA VAL A 7 26.73 -2.73 -13.90
C VAL A 7 25.79 -3.66 -13.15
N MET A 8 25.58 -3.39 -11.85
CA MET A 8 24.57 -4.09 -11.06
C MET A 8 23.21 -3.84 -11.73
N GLN A 9 22.70 -4.86 -12.44
CA GLN A 9 21.35 -4.85 -12.99
C GLN A 9 20.37 -5.01 -11.82
N PHE A 10 19.66 -3.93 -11.50
CA PHE A 10 18.56 -3.99 -10.54
C PHE A 10 17.30 -4.48 -11.26
N PRO A 11 16.44 -5.27 -10.59
CA PRO A 11 15.16 -5.66 -11.17
C PRO A 11 14.37 -4.40 -11.53
N ALA A 12 13.86 -4.36 -12.77
CA ALA A 12 13.10 -3.22 -13.26
C ALA A 12 11.83 -3.03 -12.42
N ARG A 13 11.56 -1.79 -12.02
CA ARG A 13 10.39 -1.46 -11.23
C ARG A 13 9.24 -1.07 -12.13
N ILE A 14 8.04 -1.54 -11.82
CA ILE A 14 6.84 -1.24 -12.59
C ILE A 14 5.95 -0.29 -11.81
N GLU A 15 5.56 0.80 -12.45
CA GLU A 15 4.62 1.78 -11.90
C GLU A 15 3.45 2.00 -12.86
N TRP A 16 2.26 2.09 -12.27
CA TRP A 16 1.02 2.41 -12.94
C TRP A 16 0.59 3.84 -12.59
N PHE A 17 0.05 4.52 -13.59
CA PHE A 17 -0.40 5.90 -13.48
C PHE A 17 -1.79 6.07 -14.09
N TRP A 18 -2.51 7.07 -13.61
CA TRP A 18 -3.75 7.56 -14.19
C TRP A 18 -3.64 9.07 -14.44
N GLN A 19 -4.40 9.55 -15.42
CA GLN A 19 -4.37 10.96 -15.81
C GLN A 19 -5.55 11.74 -15.22
N THR A 20 -5.31 12.93 -14.68
CA THR A 20 -6.41 13.86 -14.33
C THR A 20 -6.99 14.51 -15.58
N ARG A 21 -8.21 15.03 -15.42
CA ARG A 21 -8.90 15.82 -16.44
C ARG A 21 -8.61 17.31 -16.34
N ASP A 22 -7.66 17.71 -15.48
CA ASP A 22 -7.27 19.11 -15.33
C ASP A 22 -6.63 19.63 -16.61
N GLU A 23 -6.63 20.95 -16.79
CA GLU A 23 -5.86 21.61 -17.84
C GLU A 23 -4.69 22.38 -17.19
N PRO A 24 -3.42 21.97 -17.39
CA PRO A 24 -2.96 20.82 -18.19
C PRO A 24 -3.14 19.47 -17.47
N PRO A 25 -3.32 18.37 -18.22
CA PRO A 25 -3.56 17.07 -17.63
C PRO A 25 -2.30 16.53 -16.95
N LYS A 26 -2.47 16.01 -15.73
CA LYS A 26 -1.36 15.53 -14.89
C LYS A 26 -1.46 14.03 -14.66
N TRP A 27 -0.32 13.38 -14.60
CA TRP A 27 -0.24 11.95 -14.30
C TRP A 27 0.00 11.75 -12.80
N TYR A 28 -0.83 10.92 -12.19
CA TYR A 28 -0.74 10.54 -10.80
C TYR A 28 -0.49 9.05 -10.70
N ARG A 29 0.31 8.67 -9.72
CA ARG A 29 0.65 7.28 -9.44
C ARG A 29 -0.47 6.64 -8.62
N TYR A 30 -0.72 5.35 -8.84
CA TYR A 30 -1.50 4.53 -7.92
C TYR A 30 -0.75 4.31 -6.59
N SER A 31 -1.46 3.88 -5.53
CA SER A 31 -0.82 3.53 -4.26
C SER A 31 0.11 2.35 -4.46
N ASP A 32 0.98 2.07 -3.50
CA ASP A 32 1.84 0.88 -3.61
C ASP A 32 1.00 -0.40 -3.65
N VAL A 33 -0.09 -0.44 -2.88
CA VAL A 33 -1.02 -1.58 -2.86
C VAL A 33 -1.81 -1.69 -4.15
N GLU A 34 -2.42 -0.59 -4.62
CA GLU A 34 -3.15 -0.55 -5.90
C GLU A 34 -2.22 -0.94 -7.05
N ASN A 35 -1.00 -0.41 -7.09
CA ASN A 35 -0.01 -0.72 -8.11
C ASN A 35 0.33 -2.22 -8.15
N ILE A 36 0.44 -2.87 -6.99
CA ILE A 36 0.65 -4.33 -6.91
C ILE A 36 -0.57 -5.06 -7.45
N LEU A 37 -1.78 -4.70 -7.01
CA LEU A 37 -3.01 -5.34 -7.46
C LEU A 37 -3.20 -5.23 -8.98
N ILE A 38 -2.91 -4.05 -9.55
CA ILE A 38 -2.99 -3.81 -10.98
C ILE A 38 -1.95 -4.66 -11.72
N GLU A 39 -0.69 -4.65 -11.27
CA GLU A 39 0.37 -5.41 -11.94
C GLU A 39 0.15 -6.92 -11.83
N GLU A 40 -0.31 -7.43 -10.68
CA GLU A 40 -0.66 -8.85 -10.51
C GLU A 40 -1.73 -9.27 -11.52
N ALA A 41 -2.82 -8.49 -11.65
CA ALA A 41 -3.89 -8.74 -12.62
C ALA A 41 -3.39 -8.68 -14.07
N PHE A 42 -2.55 -7.69 -14.38
CA PHE A 42 -1.97 -7.52 -15.71
C PHE A 42 -1.05 -8.69 -16.09
N GLN A 43 -0.20 -9.16 -15.17
CA GLN A 43 0.73 -10.27 -15.44
C GLN A 43 0.01 -11.60 -15.69
N VAL A 44 -1.13 -11.83 -15.03
CA VAL A 44 -1.97 -13.01 -15.29
C VAL A 44 -2.90 -12.83 -16.49
N LYS A 45 -2.71 -11.76 -17.29
CA LYS A 45 -3.47 -11.45 -18.51
C LYS A 45 -4.98 -11.35 -18.29
N GLN A 46 -5.40 -10.78 -17.16
CA GLN A 46 -6.79 -10.37 -17.00
C GLN A 46 -7.08 -9.19 -17.94
N ASP A 47 -8.32 -9.09 -18.41
CA ASP A 47 -8.78 -7.96 -19.24
C ASP A 47 -9.06 -6.71 -18.42
N GLN A 48 -9.34 -6.89 -17.12
CA GLN A 48 -9.68 -5.81 -16.21
C GLN A 48 -9.27 -6.13 -14.76
N VAL A 49 -9.09 -5.08 -13.96
CA VAL A 49 -8.96 -5.18 -12.51
C VAL A 49 -9.93 -4.23 -11.83
N ILE A 50 -10.62 -4.72 -10.80
CA ILE A 50 -11.55 -3.93 -9.99
C ILE A 50 -10.80 -3.53 -8.72
N LEU A 51 -10.63 -2.23 -8.51
CA LEU A 51 -10.14 -1.63 -7.26
C LEU A 51 -11.33 -1.19 -6.41
N ASP A 52 -11.07 -0.52 -5.29
CA ASP A 52 -12.12 -0.12 -4.35
C ASP A 52 -13.04 0.97 -4.92
N THR A 53 -12.47 1.99 -5.57
CA THR A 53 -13.21 3.15 -6.07
C THR A 53 -13.27 3.23 -7.60
N VAL A 54 -12.52 2.38 -8.28
CA VAL A 54 -12.37 2.42 -9.74
C VAL A 54 -12.21 1.01 -10.31
N GLN A 55 -12.50 0.87 -11.59
CA GLN A 55 -12.17 -0.29 -12.40
C GLN A 55 -11.17 0.13 -13.48
N ILE A 56 -10.15 -0.69 -13.73
CA ILE A 56 -9.21 -0.47 -14.83
C ILE A 56 -9.47 -1.53 -15.89
N ASP A 57 -9.66 -1.05 -17.12
CA ASP A 57 -9.78 -1.85 -18.33
C ASP A 57 -8.42 -1.83 -19.05
N PHE A 58 -7.76 -2.99 -19.10
CA PHE A 58 -6.45 -3.14 -19.72
C PHE A 58 -6.51 -3.20 -21.25
N VAL A 59 -7.66 -3.57 -21.82
CA VAL A 59 -7.86 -3.61 -23.27
C VAL A 59 -7.89 -2.19 -23.82
N HIS A 60 -8.62 -1.29 -23.16
CA HIS A 60 -8.77 0.11 -23.57
C HIS A 60 -7.77 1.06 -22.91
N GLN A 61 -6.97 0.57 -21.93
CA GLN A 61 -6.02 1.37 -21.15
C GLN A 61 -6.69 2.57 -20.47
N VAL A 62 -7.84 2.32 -19.83
CA VAL A 62 -8.60 3.36 -19.12
C VAL A 62 -9.00 2.91 -17.71
N GLN A 63 -9.05 3.87 -16.81
CA GLN A 63 -9.68 3.79 -15.51
C GLN A 63 -11.11 4.32 -15.62
N ILE A 64 -12.08 3.64 -15.02
CA ILE A 64 -13.50 4.00 -14.96
C ILE A 64 -13.88 4.13 -13.49
N SER A 65 -14.41 5.28 -13.08
CA SER A 65 -14.87 5.49 -11.69
C SER A 65 -16.15 4.70 -11.39
N SER A 66 -16.18 4.05 -10.22
CA SER A 66 -17.32 3.27 -9.75
C SER A 66 -18.45 4.13 -9.14
N ASP A 67 -18.18 5.40 -8.82
CA ASP A 67 -19.09 6.24 -8.01
C ASP A 67 -20.15 7.00 -8.84
N ASN A 68 -20.04 7.04 -10.17
CA ASN A 68 -20.91 7.84 -11.02
C ASN A 68 -22.00 7.01 -11.72
N ASN A 69 -23.14 6.85 -11.05
CA ASN A 69 -24.32 6.17 -11.60
C ASN A 69 -24.94 6.82 -12.85
N ASN A 70 -24.56 8.05 -13.23
CA ASN A 70 -25.19 8.78 -14.34
C ASN A 70 -24.26 9.15 -15.51
N ASN A 71 -22.94 8.99 -15.39
CA ASN A 71 -22.01 9.11 -16.52
C ASN A 71 -20.63 8.54 -16.13
N PRO A 72 -20.30 7.29 -16.47
CA PRO A 72 -19.02 6.69 -16.10
C PRO A 72 -17.88 7.50 -16.73
N GLN A 73 -17.12 8.16 -15.86
CA GLN A 73 -16.00 8.98 -16.28
C GLN A 73 -14.78 8.09 -16.46
N SER A 74 -14.33 7.94 -17.72
CA SER A 74 -13.07 7.25 -18.03
C SER A 74 -11.89 8.22 -18.11
N VAL A 75 -10.73 7.81 -17.61
CA VAL A 75 -9.46 8.52 -17.78
C VAL A 75 -8.36 7.56 -18.23
N PRO A 76 -7.39 8.00 -19.04
CA PRO A 76 -6.28 7.14 -19.47
C PRO A 76 -5.46 6.61 -18.29
N VAL A 77 -4.98 5.37 -18.43
CA VAL A 77 -3.95 4.79 -17.57
C VAL A 77 -2.72 4.44 -18.39
N LYS A 78 -1.57 4.33 -17.72
CA LYS A 78 -0.34 3.84 -18.35
C LYS A 78 0.50 3.04 -17.37
N ARG A 79 1.29 2.14 -17.94
CA ARG A 79 2.31 1.33 -17.27
C ARG A 79 3.69 1.82 -17.68
N GLU A 80 4.55 2.11 -16.72
CA GLU A 80 5.95 2.50 -16.96
C GLU A 80 6.90 1.51 -16.29
N VAL A 81 7.97 1.16 -17.00
CA VAL A 81 9.07 0.35 -16.47
C VAL A 81 10.22 1.28 -16.14
N LYS A 82 10.44 1.53 -14.85
CA LYS A 82 11.53 2.35 -14.35
C LYS A 82 12.77 1.51 -14.12
N THR A 83 13.86 1.93 -14.76
CA THR A 83 15.22 1.34 -14.61
C THR A 83 16.04 2.03 -13.51
N THR A 84 15.55 3.15 -12.97
CA THR A 84 16.30 4.03 -12.06
C THR A 84 16.04 3.70 -10.60
N ARG A 85 17.04 3.91 -9.73
CA ARG A 85 17.01 3.78 -8.26
C ARG A 85 16.16 4.86 -7.58
N ASP A 86 14.96 5.16 -8.08
CA ASP A 86 14.09 6.10 -7.38
C ASP A 86 13.62 5.42 -6.08
N LYS A 87 14.20 5.87 -4.97
CA LYS A 87 13.85 5.44 -3.61
C LYS A 87 12.38 5.80 -3.36
N ILE A 88 11.55 4.78 -3.15
CA ILE A 88 10.18 4.90 -2.62
C ILE A 88 10.16 4.65 -1.12
N LEU A 89 11.32 4.58 -0.48
CA LEU A 89 11.29 4.59 0.97
C LEU A 89 10.82 5.98 1.35
N ARG A 90 9.62 6.03 1.94
CA ARG A 90 9.09 7.21 2.64
C ARG A 90 9.93 7.44 3.88
N GLU A 91 11.16 7.94 3.65
CA GLU A 91 12.15 8.20 4.68
C GLU A 91 11.59 9.17 5.74
N ASP A 92 10.68 10.05 5.34
CA ASP A 92 9.93 10.98 6.18
C ASP A 92 9.17 10.29 7.34
N ARG A 93 8.73 9.04 7.17
CA ARG A 93 8.09 8.26 8.25
C ARG A 93 9.07 7.72 9.29
N PHE A 94 10.35 7.68 8.95
CA PHE A 94 11.41 7.32 9.87
C PHE A 94 12.05 8.55 10.52
N ILE A 95 11.61 9.77 10.15
CA ILE A 95 12.01 11.02 10.80
C ILE A 95 11.12 11.22 12.05
N ARG A 96 11.76 11.40 13.22
CA ARG A 96 11.08 11.71 14.49
C ARG A 96 10.47 13.11 14.42
N ASN A 97 9.24 13.25 13.94
CA ASN A 97 8.42 14.42 14.30
C ASN A 97 7.82 14.23 15.72
N PRO A 98 7.48 15.30 16.44
CA PRO A 98 6.75 15.19 17.71
C PRO A 98 5.23 15.20 17.47
N ILE A 99 4.50 14.42 18.27
CA ILE A 99 3.05 14.22 18.19
C ILE A 99 2.38 15.50 18.63
N HIS A 100 1.64 16.12 17.73
CA HIS A 100 0.65 17.11 18.10
C HIS A 100 -0.55 16.37 18.71
N PRO A 101 -1.17 16.86 19.80
CA PRO A 101 -2.26 16.19 20.50
C PRO A 101 -3.49 15.83 19.63
N ASP A 102 -3.59 16.39 18.41
CA ASP A 102 -4.67 16.15 17.45
C ASP A 102 -4.28 15.23 16.28
N MET A 103 -3.12 14.56 16.31
CA MET A 103 -2.59 13.78 15.17
C MET A 103 -2.71 12.25 15.30
N PRO A 104 -3.00 11.51 14.19
CA PRO A 104 -3.12 10.06 14.18
C PRO A 104 -1.76 9.35 14.34
N PHE A 105 -1.76 8.27 15.14
CA PHE A 105 -0.82 7.15 15.36
C PHE A 105 0.72 7.28 15.22
N CYS A 106 1.27 8.38 14.73
CA CYS A 106 2.67 8.43 14.30
C CYS A 106 3.69 8.62 15.41
N HIS A 107 3.33 9.08 16.61
CA HIS A 107 4.29 8.96 17.70
C HIS A 107 3.69 8.62 19.07
N ALA A 108 4.48 7.88 19.82
CA ALA A 108 4.27 7.55 21.21
C ALA A 108 5.02 8.59 22.05
N SER A 109 4.29 9.42 22.79
CA SER A 109 4.78 9.72 24.13
C SER A 109 4.69 8.39 24.88
N THR A 110 5.64 8.17 25.78
CA THR A 110 5.74 6.95 26.59
C THR A 110 4.45 6.65 27.38
N ASP A 111 3.52 7.61 27.42
CA ASP A 111 2.24 7.60 28.14
C ASP A 111 1.01 7.72 27.22
N SER A 112 1.09 7.27 25.95
CA SER A 112 -0.13 7.06 25.17
C SER A 112 -0.97 5.99 25.87
N ILE A 113 -2.08 6.38 26.50
CA ILE A 113 -3.05 5.49 27.14
C ILE A 113 -3.45 4.36 26.19
N PHE A 114 -3.54 4.66 24.88
CA PHE A 114 -3.75 3.67 23.85
C PHE A 114 -2.61 2.65 23.79
N LEU A 115 -1.34 3.07 23.69
CA LEU A 115 -0.21 2.14 23.65
C LEU A 115 -0.04 1.34 24.94
N VAL A 116 -0.32 1.93 26.10
CA VAL A 116 -0.30 1.22 27.39
C VAL A 116 -1.40 0.16 27.43
N ALA A 117 -2.63 0.52 27.06
CA ALA A 117 -3.76 -0.41 27.00
C ALA A 117 -3.54 -1.51 25.96
N THR A 118 -3.05 -1.17 24.76
CA THR A 118 -2.69 -2.13 23.73
C THR A 118 -1.57 -3.05 24.21
N LYS A 119 -0.51 -2.52 24.83
CA LYS A 119 0.58 -3.34 25.38
C LYS A 119 0.08 -4.30 26.46
N GLN A 120 -0.82 -3.87 27.34
CA GLN A 120 -1.44 -4.73 28.34
C GLN A 120 -2.36 -5.81 27.73
N GLN A 121 -3.10 -5.47 26.67
CA GLN A 121 -3.93 -6.45 25.96
C GLN A 121 -3.08 -7.47 25.19
N LEU A 122 -2.00 -7.01 24.55
CA LEU A 122 -1.11 -7.86 23.74
C LEU A 122 -0.12 -8.67 24.58
N SER A 123 0.22 -8.24 25.81
CA SER A 123 1.23 -8.92 26.65
C SER A 123 0.86 -10.36 27.01
N ASN A 124 -0.43 -10.69 26.95
CA ASN A 124 -0.95 -12.02 27.24
C ASN A 124 -1.26 -12.84 25.98
N MET A 125 -0.97 -12.31 24.79
CA MET A 125 -1.27 -12.94 23.51
C MET A 125 -0.02 -13.57 22.89
N SER A 126 -0.21 -14.69 22.19
CA SER A 126 0.83 -15.23 21.32
C SER A 126 1.05 -14.29 20.12
N PHE A 127 2.27 -14.26 19.57
CA PHE A 127 2.56 -13.47 18.35
C PHE A 127 1.60 -13.76 17.20
N LYS A 128 1.18 -15.03 17.05
CA LYS A 128 0.16 -15.43 16.09
C LYS A 128 -1.16 -14.68 16.33
N ASN A 129 -1.66 -14.68 17.57
CA ASN A 129 -2.92 -14.00 17.90
C ASN A 129 -2.80 -12.48 17.71
N ILE A 130 -1.62 -11.91 17.96
CA ILE A 130 -1.33 -10.48 17.68
C ILE A 130 -1.44 -10.19 16.18
N VAL A 131 -0.85 -11.04 15.32
CA VAL A 131 -0.94 -10.91 13.87
C VAL A 131 -2.39 -11.04 13.40
N GLU A 132 -3.14 -12.01 13.91
CA GLU A 132 -4.55 -12.21 13.57
C GLU A 132 -5.41 -10.99 13.99
N THR A 133 -5.20 -10.48 15.20
CA THR A 133 -5.87 -9.26 15.70
C THR A 133 -5.52 -8.03 14.85
N ALA A 134 -4.25 -7.87 14.47
CA ALA A 134 -3.83 -6.77 13.60
C ALA A 134 -4.48 -6.88 12.21
N ALA A 135 -4.53 -8.08 11.64
CA ALA A 135 -5.13 -8.35 10.34
C ALA A 135 -6.64 -8.07 10.34
N GLU A 136 -7.33 -8.36 11.44
CA GLU A 136 -8.75 -7.99 11.66
C GLU A 136 -8.94 -6.48 11.75
N GLY A 137 -8.08 -5.78 12.51
CA GLY A 137 -8.10 -4.32 12.61
C GLY A 137 -7.92 -3.64 11.25
N ILE A 138 -7.00 -4.16 10.41
CA ILE A 138 -6.79 -3.71 9.04
C ILE A 138 -8.05 -3.87 8.19
N ALA A 139 -8.66 -5.06 8.23
CA ALA A 139 -9.86 -5.33 7.45
C ALA A 139 -11.04 -4.44 7.88
N GLN A 140 -11.21 -4.22 9.19
CA GLN A 140 -12.26 -3.35 9.72
C GLN A 140 -12.07 -1.90 9.31
N GLU A 141 -10.84 -1.39 9.38
CA GLU A 141 -10.56 0.00 9.01
C GLU A 141 -10.71 0.22 7.51
N GLY A 142 -10.22 -0.71 6.68
CA GLY A 142 -10.47 -0.69 5.24
C GLY A 142 -11.96 -0.66 4.91
N LYS A 143 -12.78 -1.44 5.63
CA LYS A 143 -14.24 -1.41 5.44
C LYS A 143 -14.85 -0.04 5.75
N LYS A 144 -14.41 0.63 6.82
CA LYS A 144 -14.92 1.97 7.17
C LYS A 144 -14.57 3.02 6.14
N LEU A 145 -13.38 2.91 5.54
CA LEU A 145 -12.86 3.86 4.56
C LEU A 145 -13.25 3.55 3.12
N GLY A 146 -14.00 2.47 2.88
CA GLY A 146 -14.30 2.01 1.51
C GLY A 146 -13.05 1.56 0.76
N ARG A 147 -12.08 0.96 1.46
CA ARG A 147 -10.78 0.48 0.98
C ARG A 147 -10.61 -1.03 1.24
N GLN A 148 -11.65 -1.81 0.98
CA GLN A 148 -11.73 -3.22 1.35
C GLN A 148 -10.71 -4.09 0.62
N ARG A 149 -10.43 -3.83 -0.66
CA ARG A 149 -9.48 -4.60 -1.47
C ARG A 149 -8.06 -4.33 -1.05
N GLU A 150 -7.68 -3.06 -0.85
CA GLU A 150 -6.37 -2.74 -0.28
C GLU A 150 -6.20 -3.43 1.09
N ALA A 151 -7.19 -3.30 1.98
CA ALA A 151 -7.14 -3.91 3.30
C ALA A 151 -7.07 -5.44 3.25
N GLN A 152 -7.86 -6.08 2.39
CA GLN A 152 -7.82 -7.52 2.21
C GLN A 152 -6.46 -8.00 1.72
N TRP A 153 -5.83 -7.28 0.78
CA TRP A 153 -4.47 -7.59 0.34
C TRP A 153 -3.48 -7.50 1.50
N MET A 154 -3.52 -6.43 2.29
CA MET A 154 -2.63 -6.26 3.46
C MET A 154 -2.85 -7.33 4.54
N THR A 155 -4.11 -7.65 4.84
CA THR A 155 -4.51 -8.75 5.75
C THR A 155 -3.97 -10.09 5.27
N ASN A 156 -4.05 -10.37 3.97
CA ASN A 156 -3.51 -11.61 3.38
C ASN A 156 -1.98 -11.68 3.51
N GLU A 157 -1.26 -10.57 3.34
CA GLU A 157 0.19 -10.51 3.53
C GLU A 157 0.60 -10.84 4.98
N LEU A 158 -0.16 -10.38 5.96
CA LEU A 158 0.06 -10.76 7.36
C LEU A 158 -0.22 -12.25 7.60
N PHE A 159 -1.30 -12.79 7.04
CA PHE A 159 -1.63 -14.20 7.21
C PHE A 159 -0.58 -15.14 6.60
N LYS A 160 0.11 -14.74 5.52
CA LYS A 160 1.20 -15.52 4.91
C LYS A 160 2.35 -15.77 5.89
N VAL A 161 2.63 -14.81 6.79
CA VAL A 161 3.76 -14.89 7.74
C VAL A 161 3.34 -15.24 9.17
N LYS A 162 2.04 -15.46 9.44
CA LYS A 162 1.50 -15.60 10.81
C LYS A 162 2.08 -16.74 11.64
N ASN A 163 2.53 -17.80 10.98
CA ASN A 163 3.15 -18.97 11.60
C ASN A 163 4.68 -18.96 11.44
N GLY A 164 5.24 -17.88 10.90
CA GLY A 164 6.68 -17.71 10.71
C GLY A 164 7.39 -17.24 11.99
N SER A 165 8.68 -17.00 11.84
CA SER A 165 9.53 -16.39 12.86
C SER A 165 9.10 -14.95 13.16
N VAL A 166 9.48 -14.47 14.35
CA VAL A 166 9.28 -13.07 14.75
C VAL A 166 9.90 -12.12 13.72
N GLU A 167 11.06 -12.46 13.17
CA GLU A 167 11.73 -11.65 12.15
C GLU A 167 10.92 -11.53 10.85
N GLU A 168 10.34 -12.62 10.36
CA GLU A 168 9.49 -12.62 9.16
C GLU A 168 8.24 -11.74 9.35
N ILE A 169 7.62 -11.84 10.53
CA ILE A 169 6.47 -11.01 10.91
C ILE A 169 6.89 -9.53 10.94
N TRP A 170 8.01 -9.19 11.61
CA TRP A 170 8.51 -7.81 11.66
C TRP A 170 8.81 -7.23 10.29
N ARG A 171 9.47 -8.00 9.42
CA ARG A 171 9.75 -7.58 8.04
C ARG A 171 8.46 -7.33 7.26
N CYS A 172 7.44 -8.18 7.41
CA CYS A 172 6.14 -7.97 6.81
C CYS A 172 5.47 -6.69 7.33
N CYS A 173 5.40 -6.50 8.66
CA CYS A 173 4.84 -5.30 9.26
C CYS A 173 5.56 -4.02 8.82
N ALA A 174 6.89 -4.00 8.82
CA ALA A 174 7.69 -2.86 8.36
C ALA A 174 7.46 -2.55 6.88
N ARG A 175 7.33 -3.59 6.03
CA ARG A 175 6.98 -3.44 4.63
C ARG A 175 5.59 -2.81 4.48
N LEU A 176 4.57 -3.37 5.13
CA LEU A 176 3.20 -2.85 5.06
C LEU A 176 3.10 -1.40 5.59
N TYR A 177 3.84 -1.07 6.65
CA TYR A 177 3.86 0.28 7.22
C TYR A 177 4.54 1.33 6.31
N SER A 178 5.55 0.91 5.54
CA SER A 178 6.28 1.79 4.63
C SER A 178 5.59 2.01 3.28
N MET A 179 4.64 1.16 2.93
CA MET A 179 3.86 1.28 1.69
C MET A 179 2.88 2.46 1.72
N GLU A 180 2.73 3.14 0.59
CA GLU A 180 1.55 3.95 0.32
C GLU A 180 0.32 3.04 0.26
N SER A 181 -0.53 3.17 1.28
CA SER A 181 -1.81 2.47 1.44
C SER A 181 -2.84 3.44 2.02
N PHE A 182 -4.09 2.99 2.17
CA PHE A 182 -5.15 3.74 2.83
C PHE A 182 -4.82 4.23 4.25
N TYR A 183 -3.85 3.62 4.96
CA TYR A 183 -3.35 4.14 6.25
C TYR A 183 -2.60 5.46 6.16
N THR A 184 -2.20 5.82 4.95
CA THR A 184 -1.17 6.84 4.71
C THR A 184 -1.61 7.92 3.73
N ARG A 185 -2.78 7.75 3.11
CA ARG A 185 -3.42 8.72 2.23
C ARG A 185 -4.43 9.50 3.07
N ASN A 186 -3.96 10.59 3.68
CA ASN A 186 -4.81 11.67 4.18
C ASN A 186 -4.62 12.89 3.28
#